data_AF-A0A1L8SH75-F1
#
_entry.id   AF-A0A1L8SH75-F1
#
_cell.length_a   1.000
_cell.length_b   1.000
_cell.length_c   1.000
_cell.angle_alpha   90.00
_cell.angle_beta   90.00
_cell.angle_gamma   90.00
#
_symmetry.space_group_name_H-M   'P 1'
#
loop_
_entity.id
_entity.type
_entity.pdbx_description
1 polymer ?
#
loop_
_entity_poly.entity_id
_entity_poly.type
_entity_poly.pdbx_seq_one_letter_code
_entity_poly.pdbx_strand_id
1 'polypeptide(L)' 'MENRDFASEITRLRNGEIQELIVQQPEFLAFRDVWLQLEDRSSFVGEAGLNGKIIYRYVQENK' A
#
# COMPACT_ATOMS: atom_id res chain seq x y z
N MET A 1 18.74 1.33 9.32
CA MET A 1 17.27 1.18 9.25
C MET A 1 16.91 1.46 7.81
N GLU A 2 16.46 0.47 7.06
CA GLU A 2 15.94 0.72 5.71
C GLU A 2 14.63 1.47 5.88
N ASN A 3 14.67 2.80 5.72
CA ASN A 3 13.48 3.63 5.67
C ASN A 3 12.81 3.38 4.33
N ARG A 4 11.89 2.40 4.28
CA ARG A 4 10.97 2.29 3.15
C ARG A 4 10.06 3.50 3.13
N ASP A 5 10.05 4.21 2.00
CA ASP A 5 9.23 5.39 1.78
C ASP A 5 7.87 4.96 1.22
N PHE A 6 6.92 4.69 2.13
CA PHE A 6 5.58 4.23 1.75
C PHE A 6 4.80 5.27 0.94
N ALA A 7 5.09 6.57 1.09
CA ALA A 7 4.48 7.62 0.27
C ALA A 7 4.84 7.46 -1.21
N SER A 8 6.11 7.21 -1.49
CA SER A 8 6.57 6.94 -2.85
C SER A 8 6.00 5.62 -3.38
N GLU A 9 6.01 4.54 -2.59
CA GLU A 9 5.48 3.24 -3.03
C GLU A 9 3.97 3.26 -3.31
N ILE A 10 3.18 3.91 -2.46
CA ILE A 10 1.74 4.11 -2.67
C ILE A 10 1.50 4.91 -3.95
N THR A 11 2.27 5.97 -4.18
CA THR A 11 2.15 6.79 -5.39
C THR A 11 2.42 5.95 -6.63
N ARG A 12 3.46 5.12 -6.59
CA ARG A 12 3.78 4.19 -7.67
C ARG A 12 2.68 3.14 -7.89
N LEU A 13 2.11 2.60 -6.81
CA LEU A 13 1.00 1.65 -6.87
C LEU A 13 -0.25 2.30 -7.50
N ARG A 14 -0.54 3.54 -7.09
CA ARG A 14 -1.64 4.35 -7.61
C ARG A 14 -1.49 4.70 -9.09
N ASN A 15 -0.27 5.06 -9.50
CA ASN A 15 0.07 5.35 -10.89
C ASN A 15 0.10 4.10 -11.78
N GLY A 16 -0.01 2.91 -11.20
CA GLY A 16 0.16 1.64 -11.91
C GLY A 16 1.61 1.32 -12.28
N GLU A 17 2.59 2.03 -11.71
CA GLU A 17 4.03 1.72 -11.87
C GLU A 17 4.40 0.40 -11.20
N ILE A 18 3.71 0.05 -10.11
CA ILE A 18 3.73 -1.27 -9.49
C ILE A 18 2.31 -1.79 -9.40
N GLN A 19 2.13 -3.11 -9.48
CA GLN A 19 0.80 -3.73 -9.41
C GLN A 19 0.41 -4.11 -7.97
N GLU A 20 1.39 -4.41 -7.13
CA GLU A 20 1.19 -4.90 -5.77
C GLU A 20 2.25 -4.32 -4.83
N LEU A 21 1.83 -3.94 -3.62
CA LEU A 21 2.70 -3.46 -2.56
C LEU A 21 2.61 -4.39 -1.36
N ILE A 22 3.74 -5.01 -0.99
CA ILE A 22 3.81 -5.92 0.15
C ILE A 22 4.25 -5.13 1.39
N VAL A 23 3.42 -5.14 2.42
CA VAL A 23 3.66 -4.48 3.71
C VAL A 23 3.77 -5.56 4.80
N GLN A 24 4.88 -5.59 5.52
CA GLN A 24 5.03 -6.51 6.65
C GLN A 24 4.47 -5.89 7.94
N GLN A 25 4.17 -6.74 8.94
CA GLN A 25 3.68 -6.30 10.25
C GLN A 25 4.48 -5.14 10.89
N PRO A 26 5.82 -5.16 10.99
CA PRO A 26 6.59 -4.05 11.58
C PRO A 26 6.48 -2.75 10.77
N GLU A 27 6.15 -2.85 9.49
CA GLU A 27 6.07 -1.72 8.56
C GLU A 27 4.66 -1.16 8.46
N PHE A 28 3.66 -1.92 8.90
CA PHE A 28 2.25 -1.56 8.80
C PHE A 28 1.93 -0.21 9.44
N LEU A 29 2.57 0.12 10.58
CA LEU A 29 2.35 1.40 11.24
C LEU A 29 2.80 2.57 10.37
N ALA A 30 3.97 2.47 9.73
CA ALA A 30 4.49 3.50 8.83
C ALA A 30 3.65 3.61 7.55
N PHE A 31 3.25 2.48 6.96
CA PHE A 31 2.34 2.46 5.82
C PHE A 31 0.98 3.10 6.16
N ARG A 32 0.41 2.75 7.31
CA ARG A 32 -0.91 3.24 7.75
C ARG A 32 -0.93 4.75 7.89
N ASP A 33 0.14 5.36 8.41
CA ASP A 33 0.22 6.81 8.58
C ASP A 33 0.05 7.53 7.24
N VAL A 34 0.75 7.06 6.20
CA VAL A 34 0.64 7.58 4.83
C VAL A 34 -0.72 7.26 4.22
N TRP A 35 -1.18 6.01 4.33
CA TRP A 35 -2.46 5.57 3.77
C TRP A 35 -3.66 6.34 4.35
N LEU A 36 -3.61 6.71 5.63
CA LEU A 36 -4.64 7.54 6.28
C LEU A 36 -4.71 8.96 5.72
N GLN A 37 -3.60 9.49 5.18
CA GLN A 37 -3.57 10.81 4.55
C GLN A 37 -4.16 10.81 3.14
N LEU A 38 -4.40 9.64 2.54
CA LEU A 38 -5.01 9.53 1.21
C LEU A 38 -6.53 9.69 1.31
N GLU A 39 -7.07 10.54 0.44
CA GLU A 39 -8.51 10.72 0.28
C GLU A 39 -9.15 9.50 -0.40
N ASP A 40 -8.43 8.89 -1.34
CA ASP A 40 -8.81 7.70 -2.11
C ASP A 40 -8.33 6.39 -1.49
N ARG A 41 -8.04 6.39 -0.19
CA ARG A 41 -7.58 5.19 0.55
C ARG A 41 -8.47 3.96 0.36
N SER A 42 -9.77 4.15 0.09
CA SER A 42 -10.74 3.08 -0.19
C SER A 42 -10.46 2.32 -1.49
N SER A 43 -9.72 2.91 -2.43
CA SER A 43 -9.28 2.26 -3.67
C SER A 43 -8.10 1.32 -3.46
N PHE A 44 -7.44 1.37 -2.30
CA PHE A 44 -6.36 0.45 -1.94
C PHE A 44 -6.93 -0.75 -1.18
N VAL A 45 -6.96 -1.90 -1.84
CA VAL A 45 -7.47 -3.15 -1.27
C VAL A 45 -6.30 -3.95 -0.71
N GLY A 46 -6.34 -4.22 0.60
CA GLY A 46 -5.33 -5.04 1.29
C GLY A 46 -5.80 -6.48 1.44
N GLU A 47 -5.04 -7.43 0.92
CA GLU A 47 -5.25 -8.86 1.07
C GLU A 47 -4.25 -9.46 2.07
N ALA A 48 -4.74 -10.27 3.01
CA ALA A 48 -3.89 -10.95 3.98
C ALA A 48 -3.07 -12.04 3.27
N GLY A 49 -1.74 -11.90 3.29
CA GLY A 49 -0.79 -12.83 2.68
C GLY A 49 -0.22 -13.85 3.67
N LEU A 50 0.42 -14.88 3.13
CA LEU A 50 1.16 -15.88 3.90
C LEU A 50 2.35 -15.25 4.66
N ASN A 51 2.61 -15.71 5.88
CA ASN A 51 3.67 -15.23 6.79
C ASN A 51 3.44 -13.81 7.36
N GLY A 52 2.17 -13.41 7.58
CA GLY A 52 1.88 -12.16 8.28
C GLY A 52 2.20 -10.88 7.50
N LYS A 53 2.30 -11.01 6.17
CA LYS A 53 2.41 -9.87 5.25
C LYS A 53 1.04 -9.50 4.69
N ILE A 54 0.87 -8.25 4.31
CA ILE A 54 -0.35 -7.73 3.69
C ILE A 54 0.01 -7.28 2.29
N ILE A 55 -0.77 -7.69 1.29
CA ILE A 55 -0.57 -7.36 -0.12
C ILE A 55 -1.60 -6.31 -0.49
N TYR A 56 -1.17 -5.09 -0.78
CA TYR A 56 -2.03 -4.00 -1.22
C TYR A 56 -2.04 -3.91 -2.73
N ARG A 57 -3.24 -3.77 -3.31
CA ARG A 57 -3.45 -3.49 -4.73
C ARG A 57 -4.31 -2.24 -4.89
N TYR A 58 -4.00 -1.42 -5.88
CA TYR A 58 -4.82 -0.26 -6.20
C TYR A 58 -5.87 -0.67 -7.25
N VAL A 59 -7.13 -0.64 -6.84
CA VAL A 59 -8.27 -0.90 -7.71
C VAL A 59 -8.72 0.46 -8.22
N GLN A 60 -8.17 0.85 -9.37
CA GLN A 60 -8.72 1.96 -10.13
C GLN A 60 -10.07 1.49 -10.66
N GLU A 61 -11.18 2.03 -10.14
CA GLU A 61 -12.51 1.83 -10.74
C GLU A 61 -12.44 2.38 -12.17
N ASN A 62 -12.10 1.50 -13.10
CA ASN A 62 -12.06 1.81 -14.51
C ASN A 62 -13.52 1.77 -15.00
N LYS A 63 -14.23 2.89 -14.79
CA LYS A 63 -15.55 3.13 -15.37
C LYS A 63 -15.44 3.47 -16.84
#